data_AF-A0A518E0P1-F1
#
_entry.id   AF-A0A518E0P1-F1
#
_cell.length_a   1.000
_cell.length_b   1.000
_cell.length_c   1.000
_cell.angle_alpha   90.00
_cell.angle_beta   90.00
_cell.angle_gamma   90.00
#
_symmetry.space_group_name_H-M   'P 1'
#
loop_
_entity.id
_entity.type
_entity.pdbx_description
1 polymer ?
#
loop_
_entity_poly.entity_id
_entity_poly.type
_entity_poly.pdbx_seq_one_letter_code
_entity_poly.pdbx_strand_id
1 'polypeptide(L)'
;MAKLNGSLTKAAELSPEQQERADLILQHLRANADKHLVELSVLLASKPDSQIFGKTEFEARDIVHRIGAQAIQAAVDAAAKKGVLGC
;
A
#
# COMPACT_ATOMS: atom_id res chain seq x y z
N MET A 1 14.88 -14.25 1.03
CA MET A 1 14.02 -13.46 0.12
C MET A 1 12.69 -14.19 0.00
N ALA A 2 11.66 -13.75 0.72
CA ALA A 2 10.34 -14.37 0.66
C ALA A 2 9.71 -14.08 -0.70
N LYS A 3 9.47 -15.13 -1.50
CA LYS A 3 8.64 -15.04 -2.70
C LYS A 3 7.19 -14.85 -2.21
N LEU A 4 6.66 -13.65 -2.35
CA LEU A 4 5.22 -13.38 -2.19
C LEU A 4 4.48 -13.98 -3.39
N ASN A 5 4.25 -15.29 -3.34
CA ASN A 5 3.36 -15.99 -4.26
C ASN A 5 1.92 -15.86 -3.74
N GLY A 6 1.28 -14.76 -4.12
CA GLY A 6 -0.18 -14.60 -4.08
C GLY A 6 -0.64 -14.26 -5.49
N SER A 7 -1.55 -15.06 -6.04
CA SER A 7 -2.06 -14.94 -7.40
C SER A 7 -2.58 -13.52 -7.72
N LEU A 8 -1.75 -12.69 -8.35
CA LEU A 8 -2.14 -11.41 -8.95
C LEU A 8 -2.69 -11.59 -10.38
N THR A 9 -2.87 -12.83 -10.85
CA THR A 9 -3.13 -13.17 -12.26
C THR A 9 -4.60 -13.03 -12.69
N LYS A 10 -5.42 -12.33 -11.91
CA LYS A 10 -6.67 -11.76 -12.43
C LYS A 10 -6.58 -10.23 -12.55
N ALA A 11 -5.37 -9.69 -12.69
CA ALA A 11 -5.21 -8.43 -13.40
C ALA A 11 -5.73 -8.67 -14.82
N ALA A 12 -6.79 -7.94 -15.21
CA ALA A 12 -7.01 -7.68 -16.62
C ALA A 12 -5.66 -7.24 -17.22
N GLU A 13 -5.28 -7.77 -18.38
CA GLU A 13 -4.04 -7.38 -19.04
C GLU A 13 -4.01 -5.85 -19.11
N LEU A 14 -3.14 -5.23 -18.31
CA LEU A 14 -3.04 -3.79 -18.25
C LEU A 14 -2.50 -3.32 -19.60
N SER A 15 -3.09 -2.26 -20.14
CA SER A 15 -2.47 -1.54 -21.26
C SER A 15 -1.06 -1.07 -20.85
N PRO A 16 -0.15 -0.82 -21.81
CA PRO A 16 1.20 -0.34 -21.49
C PRO A 16 1.20 0.92 -20.59
N GLU A 17 0.24 1.82 -20.81
CA GLU A 17 0.10 3.05 -20.01
C GLU A 17 -0.38 2.78 -18.58
N GLN A 18 -1.27 1.79 -18.40
CA GLN A 18 -1.71 1.35 -17.08
C GLN A 18 -0.60 0.62 -16.33
N GLN A 19 0.22 -0.16 -17.04
CA GLN A 19 1.37 -0.84 -16.45
C GLN A 19 2.42 0.17 -15.97
N GLU A 20 2.76 1.16 -16.79
CA GLU A 20 3.67 2.25 -16.39
C GLU A 20 3.14 2.99 -15.16
N ARG A 21 1.83 3.27 -15.12
CA ARG A 21 1.19 3.90 -13.95
C ARG A 21 1.26 3.00 -12.71
N ALA A 22 1.02 1.71 -12.85
CA ALA A 22 1.13 0.75 -11.75
C ALA A 22 2.57 0.68 -11.21
N ASP A 23 3.57 0.73 -12.08
CA ASP A 23 4.98 0.73 -11.69
C ASP A 23 5.35 2.00 -10.91
N LEU A 24 4.87 3.19 -11.33
CA LEU A 24 5.06 4.44 -10.60
C LEU A 24 4.41 4.41 -9.21
N ILE A 25 3.18 3.92 -9.11
CA ILE A 25 2.47 3.77 -7.83
C ILE A 25 3.23 2.81 -6.91
N LEU A 26 3.70 1.68 -7.45
CA LEU A 26 4.45 0.68 -6.70
C LEU A 26 5.79 1.23 -6.19
N GLN A 27 6.50 2.00 -7.00
CA GLN A 27 7.75 2.66 -6.58
C GLN A 27 7.49 3.63 -5.42
N HIS A 28 6.44 4.45 -5.51
CA HIS A 28 6.07 5.36 -4.44
C HIS A 28 5.69 4.61 -3.15
N LEU A 29 4.93 3.52 -3.27
CA LEU A 29 4.55 2.70 -2.12
C LEU A 29 5.76 2.09 -1.43
N ARG A 30 6.69 1.50 -2.19
CA ARG A 30 7.92 0.93 -1.63
C ARG A 30 8.76 1.98 -0.90
N ALA A 31 8.82 3.21 -1.42
CA ALA A 31 9.58 4.28 -0.78
C ALA A 31 8.94 4.80 0.52
N ASN A 32 7.63 4.65 0.70
CA ASN A 32 6.88 5.34 1.77
C ASN A 32 6.21 4.40 2.79
N ALA A 33 6.05 3.12 2.47
CA ALA A 33 5.35 2.16 3.33
C ALA A 33 6.23 1.61 4.46
N ASP A 34 7.57 1.61 4.31
CA ASP A 34 8.48 0.97 5.28
C ASP A 34 8.27 1.44 6.71
N LYS A 35 8.09 2.76 6.93
CA LYS A 35 7.81 3.30 8.27
C LYS A 35 6.53 2.74 8.89
N HIS A 36 5.49 2.54 8.08
CA HIS A 36 4.20 2.00 8.53
C HIS A 36 4.25 0.48 8.70
N LEU A 37 5.04 -0.22 7.89
CA LEU A 37 5.29 -1.65 8.09
C LEU A 37 6.07 -1.91 9.39
N VAL A 38 7.05 -1.06 9.71
CA VAL A 38 7.75 -1.09 11.00
C VAL A 38 6.77 -0.78 12.14
N GLU A 39 5.98 0.29 12.04
CA GLU A 39 4.95 0.64 13.03
C GLU A 39 3.98 -0.53 13.29
N LEU A 40 3.47 -1.15 12.23
CA LEU A 40 2.56 -2.29 12.32
C LEU A 40 3.22 -3.51 12.96
N SER A 41 4.44 -3.84 12.56
CA SER A 41 5.16 -4.99 13.12
C SER A 41 5.47 -4.83 14.61
N VAL A 42 5.87 -3.62 15.04
CA VAL A 42 6.09 -3.29 16.45
C VAL A 42 4.78 -3.35 17.23
N LEU A 43 3.69 -2.78 16.71
CA LEU A 43 2.37 -2.84 17.35
C LEU A 43 1.97 -4.30 17.61
N LEU A 44 2.00 -5.14 16.58
CA LEU A 44 1.56 -6.53 16.70
C LEU A 44 2.47 -7.36 17.61
N ALA A 45 3.79 -7.17 17.53
CA ALA A 45 4.74 -7.85 18.42
C ALA A 45 4.65 -7.41 19.89
N SER A 46 4.11 -6.22 20.16
CA SER A 46 3.96 -5.70 21.52
C SER A 46 2.76 -6.27 22.30
N LYS A 47 1.86 -6.99 21.63
CA LYS A 47 0.64 -7.50 22.24
C LYS A 47 0.73 -9.01 22.48
N PRO A 48 0.19 -9.53 23.59
CA PRO A 48 -0.01 -10.97 23.73
C PRO A 48 -1.06 -11.45 22.72
N ASP A 49 -0.98 -12.73 22.31
CA ASP A 49 -1.86 -13.33 21.30
C ASP A 49 -3.36 -13.11 21.58
N SER A 50 -3.76 -13.12 22.87
CA SER A 50 -5.14 -12.90 23.29
C SER A 50 -5.66 -11.47 23.09
N GLN A 51 -4.78 -10.51 22.78
CA GLN A 51 -5.10 -9.09 22.57
C GLN A 51 -4.87 -8.61 21.13
N ILE A 52 -4.58 -9.52 20.19
CA ILE A 52 -4.39 -9.18 18.77
C ILE A 52 -5.67 -8.61 18.15
N PHE A 53 -6.83 -9.12 18.55
CA PHE A 53 -8.13 -8.66 18.05
C PHE A 53 -8.75 -7.55 18.92
N GLY A 54 -9.79 -6.92 18.40
CA GLY A 54 -10.45 -5.80 19.09
C GLY A 54 -9.65 -4.51 18.93
N LYS A 55 -9.22 -3.90 20.04
CA LYS A 55 -8.53 -2.59 19.99
C LYS A 55 -7.28 -2.62 19.09
N THR A 56 -6.42 -3.63 19.26
CA THR A 56 -5.19 -3.77 18.47
C THR A 56 -5.50 -3.95 16.97
N GLU A 57 -6.57 -4.67 16.64
CA GLU A 57 -6.99 -4.83 15.24
C GLU A 57 -7.39 -3.49 14.62
N PHE A 58 -8.11 -2.63 15.34
CA PHE A 58 -8.44 -1.29 14.84
C PHE A 58 -7.19 -0.42 14.66
N GLU A 59 -6.26 -0.46 15.61
CA GLU A 59 -4.97 0.25 15.49
C GLU A 59 -4.16 -0.25 14.27
N ALA A 60 -4.13 -1.57 14.05
CA ALA A 60 -3.49 -2.18 12.88
C ALA A 60 -4.16 -1.74 11.58
N ARG A 61 -5.50 -1.71 11.53
CA ARG A 61 -6.27 -1.23 10.38
C ARG A 61 -5.98 0.25 10.08
N ASP A 62 -5.87 1.09 11.09
CA ASP A 62 -5.53 2.50 10.91
C ASP A 62 -4.14 2.67 10.27
N ILE A 63 -3.16 1.87 10.68
CA ILE A 63 -1.83 1.88 10.05
C ILE A 63 -1.91 1.45 8.59
N VAL A 64 -2.66 0.38 8.28
CA VAL A 64 -2.87 -0.09 6.90
C VAL A 64 -3.61 0.97 6.06
N HIS A 65 -4.60 1.67 6.63
CA HIS A 65 -5.30 2.75 5.94
C HIS A 65 -4.37 3.91 5.58
N ARG A 66 -3.35 4.23 6.39
CA ARG A 66 -2.34 5.24 6.02
C ARG A 66 -1.54 4.81 4.79
N ILE A 67 -1.17 3.54 4.68
CA ILE A 67 -0.52 2.98 3.48
C ILE A 67 -1.47 3.10 2.28
N GLY A 68 -2.75 2.76 2.46
CA GLY A 68 -3.78 2.91 1.42
C GLY A 68 -3.95 4.37 0.95
N ALA A 69 -3.96 5.32 1.87
CA ALA A 69 -4.02 6.74 1.55
C ALA A 69 -2.79 7.20 0.73
N GLN A 70 -1.59 6.74 1.07
CA GLN A 70 -0.38 7.00 0.28
C GLN A 70 -0.46 6.39 -1.12
N ALA A 71 -1.08 5.22 -1.29
CA ALA A 71 -1.31 4.59 -2.59
C ALA A 71 -2.22 5.46 -3.47
N ILE A 72 -3.31 5.97 -2.89
CA ILE A 72 -4.25 6.86 -3.58
C ILE A 72 -3.55 8.16 -3.98
N GLN A 73 -2.79 8.77 -3.06
CA GLN A 73 -2.02 9.98 -3.36
C GLN A 73 -1.02 9.73 -4.50
N ALA A 74 -0.28 8.63 -4.47
CA ALA A 74 0.65 8.25 -5.55
C ALA A 74 -0.06 8.10 -6.90
N ALA A 75 -1.27 7.53 -6.90
CA ALA A 75 -2.07 7.38 -8.10
C ALA A 75 -2.54 8.72 -8.67
N VAL A 76 -2.87 9.69 -7.82
CA VAL A 76 -3.21 11.07 -8.19
C VAL A 76 -1.98 11.78 -8.74
N ASP A 77 -0.84 11.69 -8.06
CA ASP A 77 0.41 12.34 -8.47
C ASP A 77 0.92 11.79 -9.82
N ALA A 78 0.79 10.48 -10.04
CA ALA A 78 1.12 9.85 -11.32
C ALA A 78 0.22 10.33 -12.46
N ALA A 79 -1.06 10.66 -12.19
CA ALA A 79 -1.96 11.23 -13.19
C ALA A 79 -1.62 12.70 -13.51
N ALA A 80 -1.33 13.49 -12.48
CA ALA A 80 -0.95 14.89 -12.62
C ALA A 80 0.33 15.07 -13.45
N LYS A 81 1.34 14.20 -13.26
CA LYS A 81 2.58 14.22 -14.06
C LYS A 81 2.38 13.92 -15.54
N LYS A 82 1.29 13.24 -15.92
CA LYS A 82 0.91 13.01 -17.33
C LYS A 82 0.10 14.16 -17.95
N GLY A 83 -0.08 15.29 -17.24
CA GLY A 83 -0.89 16.42 -17.71
C GLY A 83 -2.40 16.18 -17.65
N VAL A 84 -2.84 15.08 -17.04
CA VAL A 84 -4.26 14.77 -16.84
C VAL A 84 -4.65 15.24 -15.44
N LEU A 85 -4.89 16.54 -15.32
CA LEU A 85 -5.87 17.20 -14.44
C LEU A 85 -5.68 18.71 -14.56
N GLY A 86 -6.18 19.25 -15.67
CA GLY A 86 -6.85 20.54 -15.63
C GLY A 86 -8.18 20.33 -14.91
N CYS A 87 -8.39 21.06 -13.83
CA CYS A 87 -9.69 21.61 -13.52
C CYS A 87 -10.08 22.65 -14.58
#